data_AF-A0A7C2ZZ78-F1
#
_entry.id   AF-A0A7C2ZZ78-F1
#
_cell.length_a   1.000
_cell.length_b   1.000
_cell.length_c   1.000
_cell.angle_alpha   90.00
_cell.angle_beta   90.00
_cell.angle_gamma   90.00
#
_symmetry.space_group_name_H-M   'P 1'
#
loop_
_entity.id
_entity.type
_entity.pdbx_description
1 polymer ?
#
loop_
_entity_poly.entity_id
_entity_poly.type
_entity_poly.pdbx_seq_one_letter_code
_entity_poly.pdbx_strand_id
1 'polypeptide(L)'
;MVWNLETWQPIRTFEFRVTDEPTAVALAGDMILYAFLDRVEVEPLEGGSRTPLWHAGADQAVTTIAVSPDGELVAIGVEGRDISDLSRARLVIVRLSDGAVIREFGREAVEVVGAAPAPKIWTPDGSSVAFFGYAHREGLPTYAVAKIDGGLRPLQGTLLAFSPDGAVVADAEQLLPHCEGPAIAARTIHLRELASWRVLSSIEAQEEAYFPLAVGPSGETVLVAARVWDQGQEACMTYPPQPEYRYWDGHALLPIDDPLPIFRRWEGLPLDLRMDCPVDGDERPDPRHFACWSTTAPGELFADGRSLGRYRAVEIVGVTRTER
;
A
#
# COMPACT_ATOMS: atom_id res chain seq x y z
N MET A 1 2.52 13.96 9.94
CA MET A 1 2.98 15.36 9.78
C MET A 1 2.85 15.73 8.32
N VAL A 2 2.64 17.00 7.99
CA VAL A 2 2.64 17.51 6.61
C VAL A 2 3.86 18.40 6.45
N TRP A 3 4.65 18.16 5.39
CA TRP A 3 5.91 18.84 5.13
C TRP A 3 5.84 19.56 3.79
N ASN A 4 6.42 20.76 3.73
CA ASN A 4 6.71 21.40 2.45
C ASN A 4 8.00 20.77 1.89
N LEU A 5 7.92 20.07 0.75
CA LEU A 5 9.06 19.34 0.19
C LEU A 5 10.15 20.24 -0.44
N GLU A 6 9.89 21.54 -0.64
CA GLU A 6 10.89 22.50 -1.16
C GLU A 6 11.75 23.10 -0.04
N THR A 7 11.15 23.29 1.14
CA THR A 7 11.78 24.00 2.27
C THR A 7 12.10 23.10 3.44
N TRP A 8 11.47 21.91 3.50
CA TRP A 8 11.46 20.98 4.62
C TRP A 8 11.02 21.61 5.94
N GLN A 9 10.13 22.60 5.86
CA GLN A 9 9.45 23.11 7.04
C GLN A 9 8.16 22.29 7.28
N PRO A 10 7.88 21.88 8.52
CA PRO A 10 6.60 21.26 8.83
C PRO A 10 5.50 22.30 8.64
N ILE A 11 4.54 22.00 7.77
CA ILE A 11 3.35 22.82 7.56
C ILE A 11 2.40 22.58 8.73
N ARG A 12 2.16 21.30 9.07
CA ARG A 12 1.23 20.89 10.13
C ARG A 12 1.72 19.62 10.85
N THR A 13 1.46 19.59 12.16
CA THR A 13 1.63 18.40 13.01
C THR A 13 0.29 18.02 13.58
N PHE A 14 0.04 16.71 13.67
CA PHE A 14 -1.20 16.14 14.16
C PHE A 14 -0.85 15.20 15.30
N GLU A 15 -1.59 15.32 16.40
CA GLU A 15 -1.45 14.44 17.56
C GLU A 15 -2.77 13.72 17.78
N PHE A 16 -2.68 12.42 18.04
CA PHE A 16 -3.81 11.55 18.33
C PHE A 16 -3.61 10.95 19.72
N ARG A 17 -4.72 10.69 20.41
CA ARG A 17 -4.67 9.86 21.60
C ARG A 17 -4.46 8.42 21.17
N VAL A 18 -3.67 7.66 21.94
CA VAL A 18 -3.44 6.23 21.67
C VAL A 18 -4.75 5.43 21.55
N THR A 19 -5.80 5.85 22.25
CA THR A 19 -7.11 5.19 22.21
C THR A 19 -8.00 5.61 21.02
N ASP A 20 -7.57 6.57 20.22
CA ASP A 20 -8.29 7.14 19.07
C ASP A 20 -7.28 7.48 17.97
N GLU A 21 -6.44 6.50 17.64
CA GLU A 21 -5.48 6.58 16.55
C GLU A 21 -6.13 6.12 15.24
N PRO A 22 -5.83 6.79 14.11
CA PRO A 22 -6.34 6.36 12.82
C PRO A 22 -5.70 5.02 12.40
N THR A 23 -6.51 4.12 11.86
CA THR A 23 -6.08 2.85 11.27
C THR A 23 -5.51 3.01 9.87
N ALA A 24 -5.88 4.09 9.17
CA ALA A 24 -5.31 4.47 7.89
C ALA A 24 -5.41 5.99 7.70
N VAL A 25 -4.49 6.54 6.93
CA VAL A 25 -4.50 7.95 6.50
C VAL A 25 -4.36 7.97 4.99
N ALA A 26 -5.05 8.90 4.31
CA ALA A 26 -4.93 9.10 2.87
C ALA A 26 -5.01 10.59 2.50
N LEU A 27 -4.58 10.93 1.29
CA LEU A 27 -4.71 12.27 0.71
C LEU A 27 -5.69 12.24 -0.45
N ALA A 28 -6.50 13.30 -0.57
CA ALA A 28 -7.36 13.58 -1.72
C ALA A 28 -7.19 15.05 -2.10
N GLY A 29 -6.28 15.36 -3.02
CA GLY A 29 -5.96 16.74 -3.39
C GLY A 29 -5.47 17.56 -2.19
N ASP A 30 -6.27 18.53 -1.77
CA ASP A 30 -6.05 19.40 -0.61
C ASP A 30 -6.71 18.91 0.68
N MET A 31 -7.24 17.69 0.70
CA MET A 31 -7.87 17.07 1.86
C MET A 31 -7.02 15.92 2.42
N ILE A 32 -7.02 15.79 3.75
CA ILE A 32 -6.49 14.64 4.49
C ILE A 32 -7.68 13.83 5.00
N LEU A 33 -7.62 12.51 4.83
CA LEU A 33 -8.61 11.56 5.32
C LEU A 33 -8.00 10.71 6.43
N TYR A 34 -8.79 10.45 7.46
CA TYR A 34 -8.44 9.56 8.57
C TYR A 34 -9.50 8.49 8.69
N ALA A 35 -9.10 7.24 8.55
CA ALA A 35 -9.92 6.11 8.95
C ALA A 35 -9.66 5.81 10.43
N PHE A 36 -10.70 5.79 11.23
CA PHE A 36 -10.69 5.24 12.59
C PHE A 36 -11.52 3.97 12.61
N LEU A 37 -11.44 3.20 13.69
CA LEU A 37 -12.21 1.97 13.81
C LEU A 37 -13.71 2.14 13.56
N ASP A 38 -14.32 3.27 13.89
CA ASP A 38 -15.78 3.45 13.79
C ASP A 38 -16.24 4.52 12.79
N ARG A 39 -15.30 5.22 12.15
CA ARG A 39 -15.62 6.37 11.29
C ARG A 39 -14.50 6.73 10.33
N VAL A 40 -14.85 7.49 9.31
CA VAL A 40 -13.89 8.19 8.46
C VAL A 40 -14.11 9.69 8.64
N GLU A 41 -13.06 10.43 8.93
CA GLU A 41 -13.06 11.88 9.04
C GLU A 41 -12.17 12.52 7.99
N VAL A 42 -12.45 13.78 7.65
CA VAL A 42 -11.68 14.55 6.68
C VAL A 42 -11.35 15.95 7.21
N GLU A 43 -10.20 16.49 6.84
CA GLU A 43 -9.87 17.91 7.07
C GLU A 43 -9.05 18.50 5.92
N PRO A 44 -9.11 19.83 5.70
CA PRO A 44 -8.23 20.49 4.74
C PRO A 44 -6.75 20.43 5.18
N LEU A 45 -5.86 20.20 4.22
CA LEU A 45 -4.41 20.12 4.36
C LEU A 45 -3.82 21.41 4.95
N GLU A 46 -4.26 22.56 4.42
CA GLU A 46 -3.85 23.89 4.90
C GLU A 46 -4.48 24.25 6.26
N GLY A 47 -5.55 23.55 6.65
CA GLY A 47 -6.17 23.64 7.97
C GLY A 47 -7.63 24.03 7.99
N GLY A 48 -8.26 23.65 9.09
CA GLY A 48 -9.70 23.71 9.27
C GLY A 48 -10.15 22.77 10.38
N SER A 49 -11.46 22.58 10.50
CA SER A 49 -12.03 21.58 11.40
C SER A 49 -12.12 20.22 10.71
N ARG A 50 -11.84 19.15 11.45
CA ARG A 50 -12.17 17.79 11.02
C ARG A 50 -13.68 17.61 10.99
N THR A 51 -14.18 17.01 9.93
CA THR A 51 -15.61 16.71 9.75
C THR A 51 -15.79 15.21 9.48
N PRO A 52 -16.79 14.55 10.10
CA PRO A 52 -17.12 13.18 9.76
C PRO A 52 -17.58 13.07 8.30
N LEU A 53 -17.01 12.10 7.57
CA LEU A 53 -17.41 11.74 6.21
C LEU A 53 -18.35 10.54 6.23
N TRP A 54 -18.05 9.54 7.07
CA TRP A 54 -18.81 8.30 7.13
C TRP A 54 -18.67 7.64 8.50
N HIS A 55 -19.70 6.88 8.92
CA HIS A 55 -19.71 6.14 10.20
C HIS A 55 -20.07 4.68 9.99
N ALA A 56 -19.35 3.81 10.70
CA ALA A 56 -19.69 2.40 10.79
C ALA A 56 -20.93 2.18 11.67
N GLY A 57 -21.63 1.08 11.44
CA GLY A 57 -22.66 0.61 12.38
C GLY A 57 -22.06 0.27 13.75
N ALA A 58 -22.90 0.22 14.78
CA ALA A 58 -22.45 0.00 16.17
C ALA A 58 -21.63 -1.30 16.36
N ASP A 59 -21.94 -2.34 15.59
CA ASP A 59 -21.29 -3.66 15.59
C ASP A 59 -20.27 -3.83 14.45
N GLN A 60 -19.86 -2.73 13.80
CA GLN A 60 -18.93 -2.74 12.67
C GLN A 60 -17.64 -1.98 12.98
N ALA A 61 -16.61 -2.26 12.19
CA ALA A 61 -15.36 -1.53 12.17
C ALA A 61 -14.89 -1.22 10.74
N VAL A 62 -14.18 -0.11 10.57
CA VAL A 62 -13.47 0.23 9.32
C VAL A 62 -12.15 -0.53 9.29
N THR A 63 -11.88 -1.23 8.18
CA THR A 63 -10.60 -1.92 7.96
C THR A 63 -9.55 -0.96 7.43
N THR A 64 -9.83 -0.32 6.28
CA THR A 64 -8.95 0.65 5.63
C THR A 64 -9.73 1.47 4.58
N ILE A 65 -9.06 2.44 3.96
CA ILE A 65 -9.62 3.34 2.94
C ILE A 65 -8.71 3.43 1.71
N ALA A 66 -9.30 3.75 0.54
CA ALA A 66 -8.57 4.14 -0.66
C ALA A 66 -9.30 5.28 -1.39
N VAL A 67 -8.55 6.27 -1.87
CA VAL A 67 -9.08 7.47 -2.55
C VAL A 67 -8.97 7.32 -4.06
N SER A 68 -10.00 7.74 -4.79
CA SER A 68 -9.99 7.72 -6.27
C SER A 68 -8.98 8.73 -6.84
N PRO A 69 -8.49 8.54 -8.08
CA PRO A 69 -7.45 9.40 -8.66
C PRO A 69 -7.85 10.88 -8.79
N ASP A 70 -9.15 11.15 -8.98
CA ASP A 70 -9.72 12.51 -9.01
C ASP A 70 -9.95 13.12 -7.61
N GLY A 71 -9.77 12.33 -6.55
CA GLY A 71 -10.03 12.75 -5.18
C GLY A 71 -11.51 12.87 -4.82
N GLU A 72 -12.44 12.48 -5.69
CA GLU A 72 -13.88 12.70 -5.46
C GLU A 72 -14.55 11.56 -4.68
N LEU A 73 -13.95 10.36 -4.67
CA LEU A 73 -14.53 9.16 -4.09
C LEU A 73 -13.58 8.49 -3.09
N VAL A 74 -14.19 7.84 -2.11
CA VAL A 74 -13.47 7.07 -1.08
C VAL A 74 -14.09 5.68 -0.99
N ALA A 75 -13.28 4.66 -1.23
CA ALA A 75 -13.62 3.28 -0.92
C ALA A 75 -13.27 3.01 0.54
N ILE A 76 -14.19 2.39 1.27
CA ILE A 76 -14.10 2.08 2.70
C ILE A 76 -14.39 0.60 2.88
N GLY A 77 -13.41 -0.13 3.41
CA GLY A 77 -13.60 -1.51 3.84
C GLY A 77 -14.24 -1.55 5.22
N VAL A 78 -15.24 -2.42 5.40
CA VAL A 78 -16.00 -2.56 6.64
C VAL A 78 -16.05 -4.03 7.04
N GLU A 79 -15.86 -4.31 8.31
CA GLU A 79 -15.98 -5.63 8.92
C GLU A 79 -16.89 -5.61 10.16
N GLY A 80 -17.29 -6.79 10.64
CA GLY A 80 -17.95 -6.92 11.94
C GLY A 80 -16.93 -6.82 13.08
N ARG A 81 -17.32 -6.25 14.22
CA ARG A 81 -16.48 -6.28 15.44
C ARG A 81 -16.24 -7.70 15.95
N ASP A 82 -17.22 -8.59 15.75
CA ASP A 82 -16.97 -10.02 15.75
C ASP A 82 -16.44 -10.40 14.36
N ILE A 83 -15.12 -10.56 14.26
CA ILE A 83 -14.42 -10.89 13.01
C ILE A 83 -14.87 -12.23 12.40
N SER A 84 -15.52 -13.09 13.18
CA SER A 84 -16.10 -14.34 12.68
C SER A 84 -17.45 -14.13 11.98
N ASP A 85 -18.14 -13.02 12.25
CA ASP A 85 -19.39 -12.64 11.62
C ASP A 85 -19.15 -11.79 10.36
N LEU A 86 -18.89 -12.48 9.26
CA LEU A 86 -18.73 -11.86 7.95
C LEU A 86 -20.04 -11.31 7.36
N SER A 87 -21.21 -11.52 7.99
CA SER A 87 -22.48 -10.99 7.48
C SER A 87 -22.56 -9.46 7.55
N ARG A 88 -21.67 -8.85 8.35
CA ARG A 88 -21.52 -7.40 8.50
C ARG A 88 -20.45 -6.79 7.61
N ALA A 89 -19.64 -7.62 6.96
CA ALA A 89 -18.56 -7.14 6.14
C ALA A 89 -19.06 -6.66 4.78
N ARG A 90 -18.50 -5.54 4.31
CA ARG A 90 -18.90 -4.88 3.06
C ARG A 90 -17.86 -3.88 2.58
N LEU A 91 -17.88 -3.60 1.30
CA LEU A 91 -17.13 -2.51 0.69
C LEU A 91 -18.09 -1.37 0.37
N VAL A 92 -17.82 -0.18 0.89
CA VAL A 92 -18.65 1.01 0.67
C VAL A 92 -17.86 2.03 -0.13
N ILE A 93 -18.48 2.64 -1.13
CA ILE A 93 -17.92 3.76 -1.89
C ILE A 93 -18.77 4.99 -1.58
N VAL A 94 -18.13 6.03 -1.07
CA VAL A 94 -18.76 7.30 -0.73
C VAL A 94 -18.17 8.44 -1.56
N ARG A 95 -18.97 9.49 -1.76
CA ARG A 95 -18.49 10.76 -2.32
C ARG A 95 -17.85 11.60 -1.23
N LEU A 96 -16.66 12.13 -1.50
CA LEU A 96 -15.89 12.92 -0.53
C LEU A 96 -16.61 14.21 -0.13
N SER A 97 -17.31 14.87 -1.06
CA SER A 97 -17.89 16.20 -0.85
C SER A 97 -19.03 16.24 0.18
N ASP A 98 -19.76 15.13 0.34
CA ASP A 98 -20.98 15.08 1.17
C ASP A 98 -21.16 13.75 1.94
N GLY A 99 -20.26 12.78 1.79
CA GLY A 99 -20.37 11.47 2.43
C GLY A 99 -21.47 10.58 1.84
N ALA A 100 -22.10 10.97 0.72
CA ALA A 100 -23.16 10.19 0.12
C ALA A 100 -22.65 8.82 -0.34
N VAL A 101 -23.33 7.75 0.07
CA VAL A 101 -23.03 6.39 -0.41
C VAL A 101 -23.40 6.30 -1.89
N ILE A 102 -22.39 6.09 -2.72
CA ILE A 102 -22.53 5.92 -4.18
C ILE A 102 -22.74 4.45 -4.52
N ARG A 103 -22.03 3.56 -3.82
CA ARG A 103 -22.11 2.12 -4.01
C ARG A 103 -21.84 1.37 -2.72
N GLU A 104 -22.49 0.22 -2.58
CA GLU A 104 -22.21 -0.74 -1.53
C GLU A 104 -22.12 -2.13 -2.17
N PHE A 105 -21.11 -2.89 -1.78
CA PHE A 105 -20.98 -4.32 -2.07
C PHE A 105 -21.03 -5.07 -0.75
N GLY A 106 -22.11 -5.82 -0.55
CA GLY A 106 -22.35 -6.53 0.69
C GLY A 106 -21.64 -7.89 0.70
N ARG A 107 -22.44 -8.93 0.96
CA ARG A 107 -21.99 -10.32 1.06
C ARG A 107 -21.26 -10.80 -0.21
N GLU A 108 -21.64 -10.30 -1.38
CA GLU A 108 -20.99 -10.64 -2.64
C GLU A 108 -19.50 -10.24 -2.67
N ALA A 109 -19.10 -9.15 -2.02
CA ALA A 109 -17.68 -8.79 -1.93
C ALA A 109 -16.92 -9.81 -1.07
N VAL A 110 -17.52 -10.19 0.06
CA VAL A 110 -16.97 -11.21 0.97
C VAL A 110 -16.86 -12.56 0.28
N GLU A 111 -17.86 -12.98 -0.50
CA GLU A 111 -17.83 -14.28 -1.19
C GLU A 111 -16.70 -14.36 -2.23
N VAL A 112 -16.37 -13.23 -2.87
CA VAL A 112 -15.30 -13.20 -3.89
C VAL A 112 -13.91 -13.23 -3.26
N VAL A 113 -13.71 -12.61 -2.09
CA VAL A 113 -12.39 -12.56 -1.42
C VAL A 113 -12.28 -13.41 -0.15
N GLY A 114 -13.33 -14.12 0.24
CA GLY A 114 -13.39 -15.02 1.38
C GLY A 114 -13.05 -14.41 2.75
N ALA A 115 -13.17 -13.09 2.91
CA ALA A 115 -12.91 -12.34 4.15
C ALA A 115 -13.51 -10.93 4.04
N ALA A 116 -13.38 -10.12 5.09
CA ALA A 116 -13.81 -8.73 5.03
C ALA A 116 -13.03 -7.95 3.96
N PRO A 117 -13.68 -7.14 3.11
CA PRO A 117 -12.99 -6.44 2.04
C PRO A 117 -12.16 -5.27 2.58
N ALA A 118 -10.92 -5.15 2.10
CA ALA A 118 -10.05 -4.00 2.31
C ALA A 118 -9.68 -3.38 0.95
N PRO A 119 -10.13 -2.15 0.64
CA PRO A 119 -9.73 -1.47 -0.58
C PRO A 119 -8.22 -1.22 -0.60
N LYS A 120 -7.61 -1.35 -1.77
CA LYS A 120 -6.15 -1.23 -1.93
C LYS A 120 -5.75 -0.08 -2.86
N ILE A 121 -6.31 -0.03 -4.07
CA ILE A 121 -5.96 0.98 -5.07
C ILE A 121 -7.07 1.10 -6.10
N TRP A 122 -7.26 2.31 -6.64
CA TRP A 122 -8.20 2.58 -7.72
C TRP A 122 -7.54 2.39 -9.09
N THR A 123 -8.33 2.07 -10.11
CA THR A 123 -7.88 2.19 -11.49
C THR A 123 -7.72 3.68 -11.84
N PRO A 124 -6.81 4.05 -12.77
CA PRO A 124 -6.53 5.45 -13.10
C PRO A 124 -7.74 6.24 -13.59
N ASP A 125 -8.70 5.56 -14.21
CA ASP A 125 -9.94 6.15 -14.70
C ASP A 125 -11.02 6.34 -13.62
N GLY A 126 -10.73 5.98 -12.37
CA GLY A 126 -11.66 6.05 -11.24
C GLY A 126 -12.86 5.11 -11.34
N SER A 127 -12.92 4.24 -12.35
CA SER A 127 -14.10 3.41 -12.61
C SER A 127 -14.19 2.20 -11.69
N SER A 128 -13.06 1.78 -11.11
CA SER A 128 -12.98 0.56 -10.31
C SER A 128 -11.96 0.67 -9.17
N VAL A 129 -12.15 -0.15 -8.15
CA VAL A 129 -11.23 -0.29 -7.02
C VAL A 129 -10.82 -1.75 -6.85
N ALA A 130 -9.52 -2.01 -6.81
CA ALA A 130 -8.98 -3.29 -6.38
C ALA A 130 -9.01 -3.38 -4.85
N PHE A 131 -9.46 -4.52 -4.35
CA PHE A 131 -9.55 -4.81 -2.94
C PHE A 131 -9.13 -6.26 -2.67
N PHE A 132 -8.81 -6.55 -1.42
CA PHE A 132 -8.42 -7.89 -0.98
C PHE A 132 -9.20 -8.29 0.26
N GLY A 133 -9.18 -9.59 0.57
CA GLY A 133 -9.66 -10.07 1.86
C GLY A 133 -8.71 -9.63 2.98
N TYR A 134 -9.15 -8.68 3.80
CA TYR A 134 -8.48 -8.25 5.03
C TYR A 134 -8.32 -9.43 6.00
N ALA A 135 -7.38 -9.29 6.94
CA ALA A 135 -6.80 -10.35 7.78
C ALA A 135 -7.84 -11.17 8.61
N HIS A 136 -7.33 -12.08 9.45
CA HIS A 136 -8.07 -13.05 10.29
C HIS A 136 -8.28 -14.45 9.69
N ARG A 137 -7.62 -14.77 8.57
CA ARG A 137 -7.58 -16.13 8.01
C ARG A 137 -6.15 -16.60 7.77
N GLU A 138 -5.98 -17.92 7.84
CA GLU A 138 -4.76 -18.56 7.37
C GLU A 138 -4.74 -18.59 5.84
N GLY A 139 -3.55 -18.45 5.25
CA GLY A 139 -3.32 -18.55 3.81
C GLY A 139 -3.16 -17.20 3.09
N LEU A 140 -3.10 -17.28 1.77
CA LEU A 140 -2.81 -16.14 0.91
C LEU A 140 -4.02 -15.20 0.78
N PRO A 141 -3.79 -13.88 0.67
CA PRO A 141 -4.86 -12.95 0.36
C PRO A 141 -5.43 -13.24 -1.03
N THR A 142 -6.74 -13.11 -1.13
CA THR A 142 -7.50 -13.19 -2.39
C THR A 142 -7.97 -11.80 -2.78
N TYR A 143 -7.94 -11.51 -4.08
CA TYR A 143 -8.13 -10.16 -4.60
C TYR A 143 -9.29 -10.12 -5.58
N ALA A 144 -9.89 -8.93 -5.70
CA ALA A 144 -10.95 -8.65 -6.64
C ALA A 144 -10.93 -7.18 -7.06
N VAL A 145 -11.63 -6.90 -8.15
CA VAL A 145 -11.94 -5.54 -8.60
C VAL A 145 -13.44 -5.32 -8.49
N ALA A 146 -13.83 -4.23 -7.83
CA ALA A 146 -15.19 -3.73 -7.77
C ALA A 146 -15.34 -2.56 -8.73
N LYS A 147 -16.31 -2.63 -9.65
CA LYS A 147 -16.62 -1.51 -10.55
C LYS A 147 -17.71 -0.62 -9.97
N ILE A 148 -17.55 0.69 -10.08
CA ILE A 148 -18.49 1.64 -9.50
C ILE A 148 -19.91 1.52 -10.08
N ASP A 149 -20.04 1.21 -11.37
CA ASP A 149 -21.31 0.97 -12.06
C ASP A 149 -21.93 -0.39 -11.68
N GLY A 150 -21.09 -1.34 -11.31
CA GLY A 150 -21.46 -2.59 -10.68
C GLY A 150 -20.65 -3.79 -11.11
N GLY A 151 -20.77 -4.83 -10.30
CA GLY A 151 -20.10 -6.09 -10.56
C GLY A 151 -18.77 -6.19 -9.84
N LEU A 152 -18.39 -7.45 -9.63
CA LEU A 152 -17.18 -7.85 -8.98
C LEU A 152 -16.45 -8.81 -9.91
N ARG A 153 -15.14 -8.66 -10.02
CA ARG A 153 -14.29 -9.55 -10.79
C ARG A 153 -13.20 -10.11 -9.88
N PRO A 154 -13.20 -11.41 -9.53
CA PRO A 154 -12.07 -12.02 -8.85
C PRO A 154 -10.81 -11.89 -9.70
N LEU A 155 -9.68 -11.67 -9.03
CA LEU A 155 -8.35 -11.69 -9.62
C LEU A 155 -7.66 -13.00 -9.25
N GLN A 156 -6.90 -13.54 -10.20
CA GLN A 156 -6.07 -14.73 -9.97
C GLN A 156 -4.69 -14.29 -9.51
N GLY A 157 -4.03 -15.08 -8.66
CA GLY A 157 -2.67 -14.76 -8.18
C GLY A 157 -2.64 -13.82 -6.98
N THR A 158 -1.42 -13.49 -6.54
CA THR A 158 -1.18 -12.58 -5.40
C THR A 158 -0.64 -11.25 -5.90
N LEU A 159 -1.31 -10.15 -5.58
CA LEU A 159 -0.86 -8.80 -5.95
C LEU A 159 0.20 -8.33 -4.95
N LEU A 160 1.40 -8.05 -5.44
CA LEU A 160 2.56 -7.71 -4.58
C LEU A 160 2.94 -6.24 -4.66
N ALA A 161 2.90 -5.63 -5.85
CA ALA A 161 3.22 -4.22 -6.04
C ALA A 161 2.32 -3.58 -7.10
N PHE A 162 2.12 -2.27 -7.01
CA PHE A 162 1.31 -1.50 -7.94
C PHE A 162 2.12 -0.34 -8.50
N SER A 163 1.76 0.08 -9.71
CA SER A 163 2.18 1.38 -10.24
C SER A 163 1.45 2.50 -9.47
N PRO A 164 2.04 3.69 -9.32
CA PRO A 164 1.45 4.77 -8.52
C PRO A 164 0.03 5.18 -8.96
N ASP A 165 -0.30 5.09 -10.25
CA ASP A 165 -1.63 5.42 -10.78
C ASP A 165 -2.63 4.25 -10.70
N GLY A 166 -2.18 3.06 -10.29
CA GLY A 166 -3.00 1.85 -10.24
C GLY A 166 -3.31 1.22 -11.60
N ALA A 167 -2.66 1.64 -12.70
CA ALA A 167 -2.87 1.07 -14.02
C ALA A 167 -2.35 -0.36 -14.12
N VAL A 168 -1.15 -0.57 -13.56
CA VAL A 168 -0.38 -1.81 -13.63
C VAL A 168 -0.12 -2.37 -12.24
N VAL A 169 -0.21 -3.70 -12.15
CA VAL A 169 0.12 -4.47 -10.96
C VAL A 169 1.17 -5.53 -11.29
N ALA A 170 2.09 -5.75 -10.36
CA ALA A 170 2.94 -6.92 -10.32
C ALA A 170 2.25 -7.99 -9.46
N ASP A 171 1.78 -9.05 -10.10
CA ASP A 171 1.36 -10.28 -9.41
C ASP A 171 2.42 -11.36 -9.51
N ALA A 172 2.32 -12.33 -8.60
CA ALA A 172 3.22 -13.46 -8.54
C ALA A 172 2.51 -14.80 -8.77
N GLU A 173 3.21 -15.68 -9.47
CA GLU A 173 2.92 -17.11 -9.59
C GLU A 173 4.10 -17.94 -9.05
N GLN A 174 3.87 -19.23 -8.84
CA GLN A 174 4.87 -20.16 -8.29
C GLN A 174 5.48 -19.64 -6.98
N LEU A 175 4.58 -19.39 -6.04
CA LEU A 175 4.91 -18.81 -4.73
C LEU A 175 5.72 -19.79 -3.91
N LEU A 176 6.71 -19.25 -3.20
CA LEU A 176 7.63 -20.02 -2.39
C LEU A 176 7.24 -19.94 -0.92
N PRO A 177 7.37 -21.05 -0.14
CA PRO A 177 7.09 -21.02 1.28
C PRO A 177 7.97 -19.99 1.97
N HIS A 178 7.42 -19.18 2.88
CA HIS A 178 8.18 -18.20 3.65
C HIS A 178 8.05 -18.46 5.15
N CYS A 179 9.15 -18.33 5.89
CA CYS A 179 9.23 -18.75 7.28
C CYS A 179 8.53 -17.77 8.24
N GLU A 180 8.43 -16.48 7.88
CA GLU A 180 7.86 -15.43 8.75
C GLU A 180 6.51 -14.87 8.26
N GLY A 181 5.66 -15.68 7.64
CA GLY A 181 4.31 -15.27 7.20
C GLY A 181 4.15 -15.19 5.68
N PRO A 182 3.14 -14.47 5.15
CA PRO A 182 2.76 -14.49 3.74
C PRO A 182 3.68 -13.63 2.85
N ALA A 183 4.92 -13.37 3.25
CA ALA A 183 5.89 -12.66 2.42
C ALA A 183 6.29 -13.58 1.26
N ILE A 184 5.79 -13.30 0.07
CA ILE A 184 5.88 -14.26 -1.02
C ILE A 184 7.02 -13.89 -1.94
N ALA A 185 8.08 -14.68 -1.85
CA ALA A 185 9.03 -14.79 -2.94
C ALA A 185 8.34 -15.56 -4.09
N ALA A 186 8.62 -15.16 -5.32
CA ALA A 186 8.03 -15.77 -6.51
C ALA A 186 9.11 -16.19 -7.49
N ARG A 187 8.86 -17.30 -8.20
CA ARG A 187 9.66 -17.64 -9.40
C ARG A 187 9.16 -16.88 -10.62
N THR A 188 7.90 -16.49 -10.67
CA THR A 188 7.34 -15.76 -11.80
C THR A 188 6.64 -14.50 -11.32
N ILE A 189 7.00 -13.37 -11.92
CA ILE A 189 6.30 -12.09 -11.75
C ILE A 189 5.63 -11.76 -13.08
N HIS A 190 4.36 -11.38 -13.03
CA HIS A 190 3.65 -10.83 -14.18
C HIS A 190 3.36 -9.36 -13.93
N LEU A 191 3.61 -8.52 -14.93
CA LEU A 191 3.02 -7.20 -14.99
C LEU A 191 1.70 -7.29 -15.73
N ARG A 192 0.63 -6.84 -15.09
CA ARG A 192 -0.71 -6.87 -15.67
C ARG A 192 -1.37 -5.52 -15.64
N GLU A 193 -2.14 -5.23 -16.67
CA GLU A 193 -3.11 -4.14 -16.66
C GLU A 193 -4.24 -4.51 -15.69
N LEU A 194 -4.44 -3.72 -14.63
CA LEU A 194 -5.37 -4.05 -13.55
C LEU A 194 -6.82 -4.11 -14.03
N ALA A 195 -7.22 -3.17 -14.88
CA ALA A 195 -8.59 -3.03 -15.38
C ALA A 195 -9.05 -4.24 -16.20
N SER A 196 -8.17 -4.76 -17.08
CA SER A 196 -8.48 -5.86 -18.00
C SER A 196 -7.94 -7.22 -17.54
N TRP A 197 -7.00 -7.23 -16.59
CA TRP A 197 -6.19 -8.39 -16.17
C TRP A 197 -5.28 -8.97 -17.26
N ARG A 198 -4.99 -8.18 -18.29
CA ARG A 198 -4.12 -8.58 -19.40
C ARG A 198 -2.65 -8.55 -18.98
N VAL A 199 -1.91 -9.61 -19.29
CA VAL A 199 -0.45 -9.65 -19.12
C VAL A 199 0.22 -8.70 -20.10
N LEU A 200 1.07 -7.82 -19.56
CA LEU A 200 1.90 -6.88 -20.30
C LEU A 200 3.31 -7.46 -20.50
N SER A 201 3.88 -7.98 -19.43
CA SER A 201 5.20 -8.63 -19.43
C SER A 201 5.26 -9.67 -18.32
N SER A 202 6.26 -10.55 -18.42
CA SER A 202 6.54 -11.57 -17.42
C SER A 202 8.04 -11.65 -17.17
N ILE A 203 8.41 -11.86 -15.92
CA ILE A 203 9.78 -12.07 -15.48
C ILE A 203 9.82 -13.46 -14.83
N GLU A 204 10.66 -14.34 -15.37
CA GLU A 204 10.84 -15.70 -14.85
C GLU A 204 12.23 -15.83 -14.23
N ALA A 205 12.25 -16.15 -12.94
CA ALA A 205 13.44 -16.41 -12.18
C ALA A 205 13.94 -17.82 -12.50
N GLN A 206 15.24 -17.94 -12.78
CA GLN A 206 15.87 -19.25 -12.95
C GLN A 206 16.22 -19.85 -11.59
N GLU A 207 17.35 -19.46 -11.01
CA GLU A 207 17.83 -19.97 -9.72
C GLU A 207 17.45 -19.06 -8.54
N GLU A 208 16.96 -17.85 -8.83
CA GLU A 208 16.56 -16.85 -7.85
C GLU A 208 15.08 -16.91 -7.51
N ALA A 209 14.71 -16.22 -6.44
CA ALA A 209 13.36 -15.86 -6.08
C ALA A 209 13.25 -14.33 -5.99
N TYR A 210 12.15 -13.79 -6.51
CA TYR A 210 11.93 -12.34 -6.56
C TYR A 210 10.82 -11.88 -5.62
N PHE A 211 11.05 -10.73 -5.00
CA PHE A 211 10.11 -10.00 -4.17
C PHE A 211 9.86 -8.63 -4.84
N PRO A 212 8.74 -8.45 -5.58
CA PRO A 212 8.35 -7.16 -6.13
C PRO A 212 8.21 -6.11 -5.03
N LEU A 213 8.94 -5.02 -5.16
CA LEU A 213 8.92 -3.89 -4.22
C LEU A 213 8.01 -2.78 -4.74
N ALA A 214 8.15 -2.44 -6.03
CA ALA A 214 7.39 -1.37 -6.67
C ALA A 214 7.32 -1.57 -8.19
N VAL A 215 6.23 -1.12 -8.80
CA VAL A 215 6.12 -0.97 -10.26
C VAL A 215 6.32 0.50 -10.60
N GLY A 216 7.08 0.79 -11.64
CA GLY A 216 7.34 2.16 -12.05
C GLY A 216 6.13 2.86 -12.65
N PRO A 217 6.14 4.21 -12.75
CA PRO A 217 5.02 5.00 -13.24
C PRO A 217 4.59 4.69 -14.67
N SER A 218 5.49 4.19 -15.53
CA SER A 218 5.12 3.76 -16.88
C SER A 218 4.41 2.39 -16.92
N GLY A 219 4.46 1.63 -15.82
CA GLY A 219 3.97 0.26 -15.78
C GLY A 219 4.87 -0.77 -16.49
N GLU A 220 6.02 -0.36 -17.03
CA GLU A 220 6.92 -1.23 -17.80
C GLU A 220 8.14 -1.71 -16.99
N THR A 221 8.39 -1.09 -15.84
CA THR A 221 9.60 -1.29 -15.03
C THR A 221 9.26 -1.76 -13.63
N VAL A 222 10.12 -2.55 -13.00
CA VAL A 222 9.89 -3.12 -11.65
C VAL A 222 11.16 -3.08 -10.82
N LEU A 223 11.02 -2.73 -9.56
CA LEU A 223 12.05 -2.97 -8.56
C LEU A 223 11.76 -4.28 -7.84
N VAL A 224 12.75 -5.18 -7.79
CA VAL A 224 12.64 -6.44 -7.06
C VAL A 224 13.83 -6.59 -6.12
N ALA A 225 13.59 -7.15 -4.93
CA ALA A 225 14.64 -7.81 -4.19
C ALA A 225 14.77 -9.26 -4.69
N ALA A 226 15.99 -9.75 -4.83
CA ALA A 226 16.32 -11.07 -5.33
C ALA A 226 17.15 -11.85 -4.30
N ARG A 227 16.98 -13.16 -4.28
CA ARG A 227 17.80 -14.10 -3.51
C ARG A 227 17.87 -15.45 -4.22
N VAL A 228 19.05 -16.06 -4.28
CA VAL A 228 19.21 -17.45 -4.73
C VAL A 228 18.49 -18.39 -3.75
N TRP A 229 17.64 -19.29 -4.26
CA TRP A 229 16.94 -20.27 -3.44
C TRP A 229 17.44 -21.69 -3.71
N ASP A 230 18.17 -22.24 -2.73
CA ASP A 230 18.64 -23.62 -2.72
C ASP A 230 17.62 -24.55 -2.04
N GLN A 231 16.77 -25.18 -2.86
CA GLN A 231 15.77 -26.16 -2.42
C GLN A 231 16.37 -27.41 -1.75
N GLY A 232 17.69 -27.62 -1.84
CA GLY A 232 18.39 -28.72 -1.19
C GLY A 232 18.80 -28.45 0.26
N GLN A 233 18.70 -27.21 0.74
CA GLN A 233 19.15 -26.80 2.07
C GLN A 233 18.05 -26.09 2.89
N GLU A 234 17.12 -25.38 2.25
CA GLU A 234 16.13 -24.54 2.93
C GLU A 234 14.69 -25.05 2.74
N ALA A 235 13.95 -25.22 3.85
CA ALA A 235 12.55 -25.65 3.82
C ALA A 235 11.56 -24.51 3.51
N CYS A 236 11.94 -23.26 3.80
CA CYS A 236 11.20 -22.03 3.49
C CYS A 236 12.17 -20.86 3.34
N MET A 237 11.74 -19.84 2.62
CA MET A 237 12.46 -18.58 2.42
C MET A 237 12.36 -17.70 3.67
N THR A 238 13.45 -17.04 4.01
CA THR A 238 13.42 -15.84 4.85
C THR A 238 13.68 -14.61 3.99
N TYR A 239 13.20 -13.45 4.43
CA TYR A 239 13.64 -12.19 3.84
C TYR A 239 15.17 -12.15 3.85
N PRO A 240 15.83 -11.85 2.72
CA PRO A 240 17.28 -11.76 2.69
C PRO A 240 17.76 -10.72 3.71
N PRO A 241 18.73 -11.05 4.57
CA PRO A 241 19.34 -10.07 5.47
C PRO A 241 20.12 -8.99 4.69
N GLN A 242 20.60 -9.33 3.48
CA GLN A 242 21.18 -8.40 2.52
C GLN A 242 20.58 -8.69 1.14
N PRO A 243 19.43 -8.08 0.79
CA PRO A 243 18.82 -8.28 -0.52
C PRO A 243 19.75 -7.80 -1.64
N GLU A 244 19.90 -8.61 -2.68
CA GLU A 244 20.39 -8.11 -3.96
C GLU A 244 19.22 -7.45 -4.69
N TYR A 245 19.35 -6.18 -5.04
CA TYR A 245 18.30 -5.47 -5.74
C TYR A 245 18.49 -5.58 -7.25
N ARG A 246 17.37 -5.71 -7.97
CA ARG A 246 17.35 -5.68 -9.43
C ARG A 246 16.31 -4.68 -9.93
N TYR A 247 16.63 -4.06 -11.05
CA TYR A 247 15.75 -3.19 -11.81
C TYR A 247 15.39 -3.88 -13.12
N TRP A 248 14.10 -4.16 -13.33
CA TRP A 248 13.59 -4.56 -14.62
C TRP A 248 13.35 -3.34 -15.50
N ASP A 249 14.01 -3.28 -16.66
CA ASP A 249 13.91 -2.15 -17.60
C ASP A 249 12.88 -2.35 -18.73
N GLY A 250 12.12 -3.45 -18.71
CA GLY A 250 11.25 -3.88 -19.80
C GLY A 250 11.80 -5.08 -20.59
N HIS A 251 13.09 -5.36 -20.46
CA HIS A 251 13.79 -6.39 -21.24
C HIS A 251 14.68 -7.31 -20.40
N ALA A 252 15.36 -6.76 -19.38
CA ALA A 252 16.29 -7.49 -18.54
C ALA A 252 16.24 -7.03 -17.07
N LEU A 253 16.60 -7.93 -16.15
CA LEU A 253 16.88 -7.58 -14.76
C LEU A 253 18.33 -7.13 -14.64
N LEU A 254 18.53 -5.86 -14.29
CA LEU A 254 19.83 -5.25 -14.09
C LEU A 254 20.13 -5.16 -12.58
N PRO A 255 21.35 -5.52 -12.13
CA PRO A 255 21.73 -5.32 -10.73
C PRO A 255 21.77 -3.82 -10.39
N ILE A 256 21.29 -3.49 -9.20
CA ILE A 256 21.39 -2.14 -8.62
C ILE A 256 21.82 -2.23 -7.17
N ASP A 257 22.57 -1.23 -6.70
CA ASP A 257 23.08 -1.21 -5.32
C ASP A 257 22.00 -0.75 -4.32
N ASP A 258 21.21 0.27 -4.70
CA ASP A 258 20.19 0.89 -3.85
C ASP A 258 18.91 1.19 -4.66
N PRO A 259 17.73 0.63 -4.30
CA PRO A 259 16.47 0.90 -4.97
C PRO A 259 15.84 2.25 -4.58
N LEU A 260 16.24 2.84 -3.45
CA LEU A 260 15.58 4.01 -2.88
C LEU A 260 15.62 5.25 -3.80
N PRO A 261 16.74 5.60 -4.47
CA PRO A 261 16.76 6.73 -5.39
C PRO A 261 15.80 6.56 -6.58
N ILE A 262 15.58 5.32 -7.04
CA ILE A 262 14.65 5.03 -8.13
C ILE A 262 13.22 5.16 -7.62
N PHE A 263 12.91 4.54 -6.47
CA PHE A 263 11.61 4.64 -5.84
C PHE A 263 11.22 6.09 -5.52
N ARG A 264 12.12 6.86 -4.90
CA ARG A 264 11.90 8.28 -4.59
C ARG A 264 11.56 9.07 -5.85
N ARG A 265 12.25 8.83 -6.98
CA ARG A 265 11.93 9.48 -8.25
C ARG A 265 10.52 9.12 -8.75
N TRP A 266 10.11 7.87 -8.60
CA TRP A 266 8.78 7.41 -9.00
C TRP A 266 7.66 8.03 -8.16
N GLU A 267 7.89 8.19 -6.87
CA GLU A 267 6.96 8.84 -5.93
C GLU A 267 7.04 10.38 -5.94
N GLY A 268 7.95 10.97 -6.73
CA GLY A 268 8.17 12.42 -6.74
C GLY A 268 8.76 12.97 -5.45
N LEU A 269 9.47 12.14 -4.70
CA LEU A 269 10.15 12.50 -3.45
C LEU A 269 11.58 13.01 -3.72
N PRO A 270 12.13 13.88 -2.84
CA PRO A 270 13.52 14.27 -2.90
C PRO A 270 14.46 13.08 -2.72
N LEU A 271 15.56 13.06 -3.49
CA LEU A 271 16.41 11.87 -3.62
C LEU A 271 17.19 11.52 -2.35
N ASP A 272 17.35 12.45 -1.40
CA ASP A 272 18.18 12.27 -0.21
C ASP A 272 17.38 12.09 1.10
N LEU A 273 16.06 11.92 1.00
CA LEU A 273 15.19 11.58 2.13
C LEU A 273 15.54 10.19 2.69
N ARG A 274 16.18 10.10 3.85
CA ARG A 274 16.68 8.83 4.44
C ARG A 274 16.52 8.80 5.96
N MET A 275 16.57 7.62 6.56
CA MET A 275 16.55 7.49 8.02
C MET A 275 17.81 6.82 8.55
N ASP A 276 18.49 7.46 9.50
CA ASP A 276 19.68 6.91 10.13
C ASP A 276 19.34 6.21 11.44
N CYS A 277 19.65 4.91 11.53
CA CYS A 277 19.44 4.13 12.73
C CYS A 277 20.66 4.19 13.67
N PRO A 278 20.46 4.35 14.99
CA PRO A 278 21.55 4.58 15.96
C PRO A 278 22.39 3.34 16.32
N VAL A 279 22.04 2.16 15.80
CA VAL A 279 22.73 0.86 15.92
C VAL A 279 22.74 0.24 14.51
N ASP A 280 23.44 -0.88 14.25
CA ASP A 280 23.30 -1.71 13.04
C ASP A 280 21.84 -2.20 12.89
N GLY A 281 21.01 -1.24 12.50
CA GLY A 281 19.59 -1.27 12.32
C GLY A 281 19.32 -1.59 10.87
N ASP A 282 18.76 -2.75 10.55
CA ASP A 282 18.45 -3.04 9.15
C ASP A 282 17.20 -2.26 8.74
N GLU A 283 17.37 -1.29 7.83
CA GLU A 283 16.25 -0.78 7.03
C GLU A 283 15.69 -1.96 6.23
N ARG A 284 14.41 -2.28 6.43
CA ARG A 284 13.74 -3.29 5.60
C ARG A 284 13.33 -2.67 4.26
N PRO A 285 13.25 -3.46 3.19
CA PRO A 285 13.16 -2.97 1.81
C PRO A 285 11.82 -2.35 1.42
N ASP A 286 10.91 -2.02 2.35
CA ASP A 286 9.69 -1.32 1.99
C ASP A 286 10.02 0.16 1.74
N PRO A 287 10.03 0.61 0.47
CA PRO A 287 10.53 1.94 0.15
C PRO A 287 9.64 3.07 0.70
N ARG A 288 8.43 2.76 1.18
CA ARG A 288 7.49 3.70 1.81
C ARG A 288 7.62 3.77 3.33
N HIS A 289 8.18 2.72 3.96
CA HIS A 289 8.27 2.60 5.40
C HIS A 289 9.72 2.69 5.86
N PHE A 290 10.08 3.84 6.42
CA PHE A 290 11.36 4.06 7.06
C PHE A 290 11.22 3.67 8.54
N ALA A 291 11.73 2.51 8.93
CA ALA A 291 11.69 2.06 10.33
C ALA A 291 12.99 1.35 10.73
N CYS A 292 13.45 1.60 11.96
CA CYS A 292 14.66 0.99 12.53
C CYS A 292 14.31 -0.35 13.19
N TRP A 293 14.00 -1.38 12.41
CA TRP A 293 13.35 -2.60 12.90
C TRP A 293 14.13 -3.38 13.96
N SER A 294 15.46 -3.45 13.86
CA SER A 294 16.30 -4.14 14.85
C SER A 294 16.72 -3.25 16.03
N THR A 295 16.19 -2.02 16.12
CA THR A 295 16.49 -1.11 17.23
C THR A 295 15.20 -0.62 17.89
N THR A 296 15.18 -0.59 19.22
CA THR A 296 14.06 0.00 19.98
C THR A 296 14.19 1.52 20.15
N ALA A 297 15.30 2.10 19.69
CA ALA A 297 15.61 3.52 19.77
C ALA A 297 15.13 4.25 18.50
N PRO A 298 14.73 5.53 18.61
CA PRO A 298 14.36 6.30 17.42
C PRO A 298 15.60 6.64 16.59
N GLY A 299 15.48 6.43 15.27
CA GLY A 299 16.41 6.90 14.25
C GLY A 299 16.21 8.38 13.94
N GLU A 300 17.12 8.95 13.16
CA GLU A 300 17.09 10.35 12.72
C GLU A 300 16.69 10.43 11.25
N LEU A 301 15.60 11.14 10.94
CA LEU A 301 15.13 11.35 9.58
C LEU A 301 15.87 12.55 8.98
N PHE A 302 16.42 12.39 7.79
CA PHE A 302 17.12 13.45 7.05
C PHE A 302 16.47 13.72 5.70
N ALA A 303 16.51 14.98 5.28
CA ALA A 303 16.28 15.38 3.90
C ALA A 303 16.98 16.70 3.57
N ASP A 304 17.44 16.85 2.33
CA ASP A 304 18.36 17.91 1.87
C ASP A 304 19.52 18.18 2.85
N GLY A 305 20.12 17.11 3.39
CA GLY A 305 21.19 17.15 4.38
C GLY A 305 20.78 17.73 5.75
N ARG A 306 19.50 17.94 6.02
CA ARG A 306 18.96 18.48 7.28
C ARG A 306 18.27 17.39 8.08
N SER A 307 18.49 17.38 9.38
CA SER A 307 17.70 16.56 10.30
C SER A 307 16.28 17.12 10.41
N LEU A 308 15.30 16.28 10.14
CA LEU A 308 13.87 16.56 10.28
C LEU A 308 13.32 16.13 11.65
N GLY A 309 14.11 15.37 12.42
CA GLY A 309 13.75 14.91 13.76
C GLY A 309 14.02 13.44 13.98
N ARG A 310 13.66 12.95 15.18
CA ARG A 310 13.87 11.55 15.58
C ARG A 310 12.56 10.78 15.64
N TYR A 311 12.50 9.65 14.95
CA TYR A 311 11.29 8.84 14.79
C TYR A 311 11.59 7.35 14.98
N ARG A 312 10.60 6.60 15.45
CA ARG A 312 10.69 5.12 15.51
C ARG A 312 10.38 4.49 14.15
N ALA A 313 9.39 5.05 13.46
CA ALA A 313 8.98 4.68 12.12
C ALA A 313 8.37 5.92 11.44
N VAL A 314 8.49 5.97 10.11
CA VAL A 314 7.91 6.98 9.24
C VAL A 314 7.33 6.26 8.04
N GLU A 315 6.06 6.54 7.74
CA GLU A 315 5.39 6.08 6.52
C GLU A 315 5.03 7.29 5.66
N ILE A 316 5.33 7.20 4.37
CA ILE A 316 4.91 8.22 3.40
C ILE A 316 3.51 7.88 2.93
N VAL A 317 2.54 8.69 3.38
CA VAL A 317 1.11 8.51 3.05
C VAL A 317 0.77 8.99 1.64
N GLY A 318 1.52 9.97 1.13
CA GLY A 318 1.36 10.49 -0.22
C GLY A 318 2.05 11.83 -0.44
N VAL A 319 2.09 12.25 -1.70
CA VAL A 319 2.60 13.55 -2.14
C VAL A 319 1.51 14.22 -2.97
N THR A 320 1.22 15.48 -2.65
CA THR A 320 0.24 16.28 -3.38
C THR A 320 0.85 17.64 -3.72
N ARG A 321 0.45 18.20 -4.86
CA ARG A 321 0.78 19.58 -5.22
C ARG A 321 -0.35 20.47 -4.73
N THR A 322 -0.03 21.48 -3.94
CA THR A 322 -0.99 22.53 -3.64
C THR A 322 -0.92 23.56 -4.77
N GLU A 323 -2.07 23.87 -5.37
CA GLU A 323 -2.16 25.02 -6.26
C GLU A 323 -1.97 26.28 -5.39
N ARG A 324 -0.88 27.00 -5.60
CA ARG A 324 -0.73 28.39 -5.16
C ARG A 324 -0.82 29.32 -6.34
#